data_AF-A0A7X6TNK0-F1
#
_entry.id   AF-A0A7X6TNK0-F1
#
_cell.length_a   1.000
_cell.length_b   1.000
_cell.length_c   1.000
_cell.angle_alpha   90.00
_cell.angle_beta   90.00
_cell.angle_gamma   90.00
#
_symmetry.space_group_name_H-M   'P 1'
#
loop_
_entity.id
_entity.type
_entity.pdbx_description
1 polymer ?
#
loop_
_entity_poly.entity_id
_entity_poly.type
_entity_poly.pdbx_seq_one_letter_code
_entity_poly.pdbx_strand_id
1 'polypeptide(L)'
;MKKKLILINILIVSISLSVLLILSAIIINKLNSDDVNYRATNYLNLATSIYDGSNEEELLERITTVDENIRLTIIDTEGKVILDSSLDNIEESHLT
;
A
#
# COMPACT_ATOMS: atom_id res chain seq x y z
N MET A 1 45.16 5.98 25.91
CA MET A 1 44.14 7.05 25.79
C MET A 1 43.52 7.12 24.40
N LYS A 2 44.31 7.21 23.31
CA LYS A 2 43.80 7.22 21.92
C LYS A 2 42.81 6.09 21.58
N LYS A 3 43.10 4.84 21.99
CA LYS A 3 42.20 3.68 21.77
C LYS A 3 40.83 3.80 22.46
N LYS A 4 40.79 4.35 23.68
CA LYS A 4 39.52 4.64 24.40
C LYS A 4 38.71 5.72 23.67
N LEU A 5 39.39 6.74 23.17
CA LEU A 5 38.77 7.86 22.45
C LEU A 5 38.16 7.40 21.11
N ILE A 6 38.84 6.51 20.39
CA ILE A 6 38.32 5.86 19.18
C ILE A 6 37.08 5.02 19.50
N LEU A 7 37.10 4.24 20.58
CA LEU A 7 35.99 3.35 20.94
C LEU A 7 34.73 4.14 21.34
N ILE A 8 34.90 5.26 22.04
CA ILE A 8 33.80 6.17 22.38
C ILE A 8 33.22 6.82 21.12
N ASN A 9 34.07 7.27 20.18
CA ASN A 9 33.59 7.85 18.93
C ASN A 9 32.81 6.83 18.08
N ILE A 10 33.29 5.59 17.98
CA ILE A 10 32.56 4.52 17.29
C ILE A 10 31.20 4.31 17.93
N LEU A 11 31.14 4.27 19.27
CA LEU A 11 29.89 4.09 20.01
C LEU A 11 28.90 5.24 19.73
N ILE A 12 29.37 6.49 19.77
CA ILE A 12 28.54 7.68 19.50
C ILE A 12 28.02 7.65 18.06
N VAL A 13 28.87 7.32 17.09
CA VAL A 13 28.48 7.24 15.68
C VAL A 13 27.46 6.13 15.47
N SER A 14 27.67 4.94 16.06
CA SER A 14 26.69 3.85 16.00
C SER A 14 25.34 4.25 16.60
N ILE A 15 25.32 4.89 17.77
CA ILE A 15 24.06 5.33 18.38
C ILE A 15 23.37 6.36 17.48
N SER A 16 24.12 7.30 16.92
CA SER A 16 23.58 8.33 16.02
C SER A 16 22.95 7.72 14.76
N LEU A 17 23.62 6.72 14.16
CA LEU A 17 23.10 5.96 13.02
C LEU A 17 21.83 5.18 13.37
N SER A 18 21.80 4.52 14.52
CA SER A 18 20.62 3.78 14.98
C SER A 18 19.42 4.71 15.20
N VAL A 19 19.64 5.87 15.82
CA VAL A 19 18.58 6.87 16.03
C VAL A 19 18.07 7.39 14.68
N LEU A 20 18.98 7.74 13.75
CA LEU A 20 18.61 8.18 12.41
C LEU A 20 17.79 7.12 11.68
N LEU A 21 18.19 5.86 11.74
CA LEU A 21 17.49 4.74 11.11
C LEU A 21 16.07 4.59 11.66
N ILE A 22 15.91 4.61 12.99
CA ILE A 22 14.60 4.48 13.66
C ILE A 22 13.69 5.64 13.25
N LEU A 23 14.18 6.88 13.32
CA LEU A 23 13.39 8.06 12.95
C LEU A 23 12.99 8.02 11.47
N SER A 24 13.92 7.64 10.59
CA SER A 24 13.63 7.51 9.15
C SER A 24 12.58 6.45 8.89
N ALA A 25 12.67 5.29 9.55
CA ALA A 25 11.67 4.24 9.44
C ALA A 25 10.29 4.71 9.91
N ILE A 26 10.20 5.44 11.03
CA ILE A 26 8.93 5.99 11.53
C ILE A 26 8.33 6.98 10.53
N ILE A 27 9.15 7.90 10.01
CA ILE A 27 8.70 8.91 9.04
C ILE A 27 8.22 8.27 7.75
N ILE A 28 9.00 7.34 7.18
CA ILE A 28 8.65 6.65 5.94
C ILE A 28 7.37 5.84 6.11
N ASN A 29 7.23 5.10 7.20
CA ASN A 29 6.01 4.33 7.46
C ASN A 29 4.79 5.24 7.57
N LYS A 30 4.91 6.38 8.26
CA LYS A 30 3.81 7.33 8.36
C LYS A 30 3.45 7.92 7.00
N LEU A 31 4.43 8.40 6.24
CA LEU A 31 4.20 8.97 4.91
C LEU A 31 3.57 7.94 3.96
N ASN A 32 4.07 6.71 3.96
CA ASN A 32 3.52 5.64 3.13
C ASN A 32 2.09 5.28 3.57
N SER A 33 1.81 5.20 4.87
CA SER A 33 0.46 4.95 5.36
C SER A 33 -0.51 6.05 4.96
N ASP A 34 -0.11 7.31 5.11
CA ASP A 34 -0.95 8.46 4.76
C ASP A 34 -1.20 8.51 3.24
N ASP A 35 -0.17 8.25 2.43
CA ASP A 35 -0.27 8.18 0.97
C ASP A 35 -1.16 7.01 0.50
N VAL A 36 -0.98 5.81 1.06
CA VAL A 36 -1.81 4.64 0.74
C VAL A 36 -3.28 4.92 1.06
N ASN A 37 -3.58 5.51 2.22
CA ASN A 37 -4.95 5.85 2.59
C ASN A 37 -5.55 6.92 1.66
N TYR A 38 -4.76 7.94 1.30
CA TYR A 38 -5.18 8.97 0.36
C TYR A 38 -5.48 8.40 -1.02
N ARG A 39 -4.57 7.57 -1.56
CA ARG A 39 -4.74 6.89 -2.84
C ARG A 39 -5.95 5.94 -2.82
N ALA A 40 -6.07 5.09 -1.81
CA ALA A 40 -7.19 4.16 -1.67
C ALA A 40 -8.54 4.90 -1.62
N THR A 41 -8.61 6.00 -0.86
CA THR A 41 -9.82 6.84 -0.78
C THR A 41 -10.15 7.47 -2.14
N ASN A 42 -9.16 7.98 -2.86
CA ASN A 42 -9.37 8.58 -4.17
C ASN A 42 -9.84 7.56 -5.21
N TYR A 43 -9.25 6.36 -5.23
CA TYR A 43 -9.70 5.30 -6.14
C TYR A 43 -11.09 4.79 -5.78
N LEU A 44 -11.43 4.70 -4.49
CA LEU A 44 -12.78 4.38 -4.06
C LEU A 44 -13.78 5.47 -4.48
N ASN A 45 -13.43 6.74 -4.33
CA ASN A 45 -14.27 7.86 -4.78
C ASN A 45 -14.44 7.85 -6.30
N LEU A 46 -13.38 7.56 -7.05
CA LEU A 46 -13.46 7.40 -8.49
C LEU A 46 -14.39 6.26 -8.86
N ALA A 47 -14.20 5.08 -8.26
CA ALA A 47 -15.02 3.91 -8.54
C ALA A 47 -16.50 4.15 -8.22
N THR A 48 -16.81 4.74 -7.06
CA THR A 48 -18.19 5.07 -6.67
C THR A 48 -18.79 6.20 -7.50
N SER A 49 -17.98 7.09 -8.09
CA SER A 49 -18.47 8.13 -9.01
C SER A 49 -18.86 7.59 -10.39
N ILE A 50 -18.29 6.45 -10.79
CA ILE A 50 -18.52 5.80 -12.09
C ILE A 50 -19.60 4.72 -11.98
N TYR A 51 -19.67 4.03 -10.83
CA TYR A 51 -20.56 2.89 -10.63
C TYR A 51 -22.04 3.32 -10.60
N ASP A 52 -22.85 2.70 -11.46
CA ASP A 52 -24.30 2.96 -11.56
C ASP A 52 -25.18 1.85 -10.96
N GLY A 53 -24.56 0.77 -10.45
CA GLY A 53 -25.25 -0.38 -9.89
C GLY A 53 -25.40 -1.57 -10.83
N SER A 54 -24.99 -1.45 -12.09
CA SER A 54 -25.10 -2.50 -13.11
C SER A 54 -23.98 -2.51 -14.16
N ASN A 55 -22.95 -1.67 -13.98
CA ASN A 55 -21.86 -1.44 -14.92
C ASN A 55 -20.51 -1.97 -14.38
N GLU A 56 -20.49 -3.14 -13.75
CA GLU A 56 -19.31 -3.73 -13.11
C GLU A 56 -18.14 -3.92 -14.09
N GLU A 57 -18.40 -4.44 -15.30
CA GLU A 57 -17.38 -4.67 -16.32
C GLU A 57 -16.79 -3.35 -16.86
N GLU A 58 -17.63 -2.35 -17.13
CA GLU A 58 -17.19 -1.03 -17.58
C GLU A 58 -16.36 -0.32 -16.51
N LEU A 59 -16.78 -0.43 -15.25
CA LEU A 59 -16.04 0.11 -14.12
C LEU A 59 -14.65 -0.54 -14.04
N LEU A 60 -14.56 -1.87 -14.17
CA LEU A 60 -13.30 -2.59 -14.15
C LEU A 60 -12.36 -2.12 -15.27
N GLU A 61 -12.86 -2.00 -16.50
CA GLU A 61 -12.07 -1.52 -17.64
C GLU A 61 -11.56 -0.09 -17.41
N ARG A 62 -12.41 0.81 -16.90
CA ARG A 62 -12.02 2.20 -16.63
C ARG A 62 -10.98 2.31 -15.52
N ILE A 63 -11.12 1.56 -14.43
CA ILE A 63 -10.17 1.60 -13.32
C ILE A 63 -8.82 1.00 -13.71
N THR A 64 -8.81 -0.15 -14.40
CA THR A 64 -7.57 -0.79 -14.87
C THR A 64 -6.84 0.04 -15.92
N THR A 65 -7.56 0.80 -16.74
CA THR A 65 -6.96 1.76 -17.69
C THR A 65 -6.24 2.91 -16.98
N VAL A 66 -6.74 3.35 -15.82
CA VAL A 66 -6.12 4.42 -15.03
C VAL A 66 -4.86 3.93 -14.30
N ASP A 67 -4.91 2.73 -13.74
CA ASP A 67 -3.77 2.09 -13.07
C ASP A 67 -3.99 0.57 -13.00
N GLU A 68 -3.15 -0.19 -13.72
CA GLU A 68 -3.20 -1.65 -13.79
C GLU A 68 -2.88 -2.34 -12.46
N ASN A 69 -2.24 -1.63 -11.52
CA ASN A 69 -1.84 -2.20 -10.24
C ASN A 69 -2.95 -2.18 -9.19
N ILE A 70 -4.11 -1.61 -9.52
CA ILE A 70 -5.23 -1.52 -8.60
C ILE A 70 -6.08 -2.78 -8.71
N ARG A 71 -6.25 -3.43 -7.56
CA ARG A 71 -7.24 -4.49 -7.43
C ARG A 71 -8.60 -3.90 -7.07
N LEU A 72 -9.60 -4.20 -7.89
CA LEU A 72 -11.00 -3.87 -7.62
C LEU A 72 -11.77 -5.16 -7.32
N THR A 73 -12.42 -5.21 -6.16
CA THR A 73 -13.35 -6.29 -5.80
C THR A 73 -14.70 -5.67 -5.48
N ILE A 74 -15.75 -6.14 -6.14
CA ILE A 74 -17.14 -5.74 -5.90
C ILE A 74 -17.82 -6.89 -5.16
N ILE A 75 -18.45 -6.57 -4.02
CA ILE A 75 -19.10 -7.53 -3.13
C ILE A 75 -20.55 -7.09 -2.97
N ASP A 76 -21.48 -8.03 -3.07
CA ASP A 76 -22.89 -7.78 -2.79
C ASP A 76 -23.18 -7.63 -1.28
N THR A 77 -24.41 -7.26 -0.95
CA THR A 77 -24.85 -7.11 0.45
C THR A 77 -24.91 -8.42 1.22
N GLU A 78 -24.88 -9.57 0.54
CA GLU A 78 -24.86 -10.91 1.14
C GLU A 78 -23.42 -11.39 1.37
N GLY A 79 -22.41 -10.62 0.96
CA GLY A 79 -20.99 -10.93 1.10
C GLY A 79 -20.41 -11.77 -0.04
N LYS A 80 -21.14 -11.94 -1.15
CA LYS A 80 -20.66 -12.66 -2.33
C LYS A 80 -19.87 -11.72 -3.24
N VAL A 81 -18.72 -12.18 -3.71
CA VAL A 81 -17.93 -11.48 -4.73
C VAL A 81 -18.67 -11.54 -6.06
N ILE A 82 -19.02 -10.37 -6.59
CA ILE A 82 -19.65 -10.19 -7.91
C ILE A 82 -18.56 -10.11 -8.99
N LEU A 83 -17.50 -9.34 -8.71
CA LEU A 83 -16.40 -9.09 -9.63
C LEU A 83 -15.10 -8.93 -8.84
N ASP A 84 -14.00 -9.44 -9.38
CA ASP A 84 -12.64 -9.23 -8.86
C ASP A 84 -11.68 -9.11 -10.03
N SER A 85 -10.93 -8.01 -10.08
CA SER A 85 -9.96 -7.75 -11.16
C SER A 85 -8.78 -8.72 -11.19
N SER A 86 -8.61 -9.55 -10.15
CA SER A 86 -7.53 -10.52 -10.00
C SER A 86 -8.00 -11.97 -10.15
N LEU A 87 -9.26 -12.23 -10.51
CA LEU A 87 -9.81 -13.60 -10.65
C LEU A 87 -9.08 -14.45 -11.70
N ASP A 88 -8.40 -13.83 -12.68
CA ASP A 88 -7.60 -14.56 -13.67
C ASP A 88 -6.18 -14.93 -13.19
N ASN A 89 -5.72 -14.38 -12.05
CA ASN A 89 -4.40 -14.60 -11.46
C ASN A 89 -4.44 -15.48 -10.19
N ILE A 90 -5.38 -16.43 -10.12
CA ILE A 90 -5.52 -17.33 -8.95
C ILE A 90 -4.24 -18.14 -8.66
N GLU A 91 -3.34 -18.32 -9.65
CA GLU A 91 -2.05 -18.99 -9.46
C GLU A 91 -1.07 -18.24 -8.53
N GLU A 92 -1.28 -16.94 -8.25
CA GLU A 92 -0.43 -16.15 -7.34
C GLU A 92 -1.07 -15.91 -5.96
N SER A 93 -2.18 -16.56 -5.65
CA SER A 93 -2.78 -16.48 -4.32
C SER A 93 -1.92 -17.23 -3.30
N HIS A 94 -1.28 -16.53 -2.37
CA HIS A 94 -0.55 -17.11 -1.23
C HIS A 94 -1.43 -17.90 -0.23
N LEU A 95 -2.68 -18.23 -0.59
CA LEU A 95 -3.65 -18.97 0.22
C LEU A 95 -3.88 -20.43 -0.27
N THR A 96 -3.09 -20.93 -1.22
CA THR A 96 -2.99 -22.37 -1.52
C THR A 96 -1.82 -23.03 -0.83
#